data_AF-A0A7X9UB43-F1
#
_entry.id   AF-A0A7X9UB43-F1
#
_cell.length_a   1.000
_cell.length_b   1.000
_cell.length_c   1.000
_cell.angle_alpha   90.00
_cell.angle_beta   90.00
_cell.angle_gamma   90.00
#
_symmetry.space_group_name_H-M   'P 1'
#
loop_
_entity.id
_entity.type
_entity.pdbx_description
1 polymer ?
#
loop_
_entity_poly.entity_id
_entity_poly.type
_entity_poly.pdbx_seq_one_letter_code
_entity_poly.pdbx_strand_id
1 'polypeptide(L)'
;MIRVKMALLRWVMICVFVVVLTAMLAACSSVTTVPSTMEGSDVRYGADRVQKSLEALEAQRSRESGATQVDTDATAKSVAELLPYIGLPESLIDKTWLGAPDRVGEVIDGGKFKDGTPYYWNAQNGSGDLLFDAIAVDGVVVNVSKYNLAKNYWCDAAGTMRVLPDRTASGARVDGGATQFVPNEDPSDYDSPDEYTDAAEDEFADHGSSNSWQEAFDYWESCIG
;
A
#
# COMPACT_ATOMS: atom_id res chain seq x y z
N MET A 1 -32.42 23.88 -43.69
CA MET A 1 -32.05 22.51 -44.14
C MET A 1 -31.67 21.72 -42.90
N ILE A 2 -32.54 20.83 -42.41
CA ILE A 2 -32.52 19.36 -42.66
C ILE A 2 -31.26 18.74 -42.03
N ARG A 3 -31.25 17.77 -41.13
CA ARG A 3 -32.21 16.84 -40.47
C ARG A 3 -31.38 16.19 -39.34
N VAL A 4 -31.85 16.09 -38.09
CA VAL A 4 -32.57 14.93 -37.52
C VAL A 4 -31.71 13.65 -37.39
N LYS A 5 -31.70 13.10 -36.15
CA LYS A 5 -31.37 11.74 -35.68
C LYS A 5 -29.91 11.39 -35.40
N MET A 6 -29.61 11.11 -34.12
CA MET A 6 -29.20 9.76 -33.68
C MET A 6 -29.24 9.66 -32.14
N ALA A 7 -30.45 9.65 -31.59
CA ALA A 7 -30.73 9.11 -30.26
C ALA A 7 -30.87 7.57 -30.32
N LEU A 8 -30.00 6.89 -31.08
CA LEU A 8 -30.19 5.51 -31.51
C LEU A 8 -28.84 4.77 -31.61
N LEU A 9 -28.04 4.84 -30.56
CA LEU A 9 -26.91 3.92 -30.34
C LEU A 9 -26.59 3.73 -28.85
N ARG A 10 -27.63 3.79 -28.00
CA ARG A 10 -27.68 2.91 -26.82
C ARG A 10 -28.03 1.51 -27.36
N TRP A 11 -27.58 0.42 -26.71
CA TRP A 11 -28.11 -0.97 -26.80
C TRP A 11 -27.32 -2.10 -27.53
N VAL A 12 -26.08 -1.93 -28.03
CA VAL A 12 -25.41 -3.04 -28.77
C VAL A 12 -24.20 -3.70 -28.06
N MET A 13 -23.60 -3.12 -27.02
CA MET A 13 -22.40 -3.73 -26.40
C MET A 13 -22.60 -4.35 -25.01
N ILE A 14 -23.85 -4.59 -24.61
CA ILE A 14 -24.20 -5.21 -23.31
C ILE A 14 -24.62 -6.70 -23.47
N CYS A 15 -24.62 -7.25 -24.69
CA CYS A 15 -25.13 -8.59 -24.98
C CYS A 15 -24.09 -9.68 -25.31
N VAL A 16 -22.78 -9.48 -25.08
CA VAL A 16 -21.75 -10.49 -25.46
C VAL A 16 -21.23 -11.36 -24.31
N PHE A 17 -21.51 -11.06 -23.03
CA PHE A 17 -20.85 -11.81 -21.93
C PHE A 17 -21.78 -12.57 -20.96
N VAL A 18 -23.00 -12.93 -21.37
CA VAL A 18 -23.93 -13.69 -20.50
C VAL A 18 -24.39 -15.04 -21.10
N VAL A 19 -23.89 -15.48 -22.26
CA VAL A 19 -24.23 -16.83 -22.79
C VAL A 19 -23.01 -17.56 -23.37
N VAL A 20 -21.95 -17.72 -22.57
CA VAL A 20 -21.18 -18.98 -22.59
C VAL A 20 -21.21 -19.52 -21.17
N LEU A 21 -22.45 -19.80 -20.77
CA LEU A 21 -22.80 -20.79 -19.78
C LEU A 21 -22.18 -22.13 -20.23
N THR A 22 -21.61 -22.86 -19.29
CA THR A 22 -21.80 -24.32 -19.18
C THR A 22 -21.47 -25.16 -20.42
N ALA A 23 -20.18 -25.36 -20.67
CA ALA A 23 -19.71 -26.61 -21.25
C ALA A 23 -18.31 -26.86 -20.67
N MET A 24 -18.10 -28.06 -20.10
CA MET A 24 -16.83 -28.70 -19.67
C MET A 24 -16.91 -29.34 -18.27
N LEU A 25 -18.13 -29.68 -17.80
CA LEU A 25 -18.31 -30.74 -16.81
C LEU A 25 -19.08 -31.90 -17.47
N ALA A 26 -18.48 -33.09 -17.35
CA ALA A 26 -18.99 -34.41 -17.72
C ALA A 26 -18.88 -34.85 -19.20
N ALA A 27 -17.72 -35.40 -19.55
CA ALA A 27 -17.65 -36.62 -20.38
C ALA A 27 -16.42 -37.46 -19.98
N CYS A 28 -16.68 -38.54 -19.24
CA CYS A 28 -15.72 -39.57 -18.91
C CYS A 28 -15.42 -40.48 -20.13
N SER A 29 -14.13 -40.73 -20.35
CA SER A 29 -13.48 -42.01 -20.70
C SER A 29 -13.96 -42.86 -21.89
N SER A 30 -13.09 -43.02 -22.90
CA SER A 30 -12.74 -44.34 -23.47
C SER A 30 -11.41 -44.35 -24.25
N VAL A 31 -10.37 -44.89 -23.60
CA VAL A 31 -9.28 -45.80 -24.02
C VAL A 31 -9.04 -46.08 -25.53
N THR A 32 -7.77 -46.00 -25.97
CA THR A 32 -6.91 -47.05 -26.65
C THR A 32 -5.78 -46.32 -27.41
N THR A 33 -4.47 -46.43 -27.12
CA THR A 33 -3.58 -47.59 -27.30
C THR A 33 -2.21 -47.35 -26.60
N VAL A 34 -1.69 -48.37 -25.91
CA VAL A 34 -0.34 -48.42 -25.25
C VAL A 34 0.74 -48.81 -26.30
N PRO A 35 2.07 -48.64 -26.06
CA PRO A 35 2.88 -49.47 -25.13
C PRO A 35 3.86 -48.61 -24.29
N SER A 36 4.43 -48.96 -23.14
CA SER A 36 4.80 -50.24 -22.53
C SER A 36 5.17 -50.03 -21.04
N THR A 37 4.79 -50.97 -20.17
CA THR A 37 5.45 -51.41 -18.91
C THR A 37 5.87 -50.35 -17.88
N MET A 38 5.20 -50.28 -16.72
CA MET A 38 5.56 -50.98 -15.45
C MET A 38 4.63 -50.56 -14.31
N GLU A 39 4.44 -51.48 -13.37
CA GLU A 39 3.89 -51.42 -11.98
C GLU A 39 3.50 -50.02 -11.44
N GLY A 40 2.30 -49.78 -10.89
CA GLY A 40 1.74 -50.48 -9.73
C GLY A 40 1.84 -49.56 -8.49
N SER A 41 0.69 -49.15 -7.94
CA SER A 41 0.47 -48.35 -6.70
C SER A 41 0.61 -46.81 -6.78
N ASP A 42 -0.17 -46.12 -5.93
CA ASP A 42 -0.04 -44.69 -5.55
C ASP A 42 -0.74 -43.54 -6.30
N VAL A 43 -1.97 -43.71 -6.78
CA VAL A 43 -2.82 -42.55 -7.17
C VAL A 43 -3.62 -41.96 -6.00
N ARG A 44 -3.95 -42.75 -4.97
CA ARG A 44 -4.75 -42.26 -3.82
C ARG A 44 -3.93 -41.51 -2.75
N TYR A 45 -2.62 -41.71 -2.69
CA TYR A 45 -1.75 -41.03 -1.72
C TYR A 45 -1.42 -39.58 -2.12
N GLY A 46 -1.55 -39.24 -3.41
CA GLY A 46 -1.27 -37.89 -3.92
C GLY A 46 -2.38 -36.87 -3.65
N ALA A 47 -3.66 -37.27 -3.78
CA ALA A 47 -4.79 -36.35 -3.65
C ALA A 47 -4.96 -35.83 -2.21
N ASP A 48 -4.85 -36.71 -1.21
CA ASP A 48 -4.92 -36.32 0.20
C ASP A 48 -3.74 -35.44 0.61
N ARG A 49 -2.55 -35.65 0.03
CA ARG A 49 -1.37 -34.82 0.30
C ARG A 49 -1.50 -33.42 -0.32
N VAL A 50 -2.07 -33.31 -1.51
CA VAL A 50 -2.31 -32.01 -2.17
C VAL A 50 -3.40 -31.23 -1.46
N GLN A 51 -4.50 -31.87 -1.05
CA GLN A 51 -5.56 -31.23 -0.26
C GLN A 51 -5.02 -30.71 1.08
N LYS A 52 -4.23 -31.52 1.79
CA LYS A 52 -3.64 -31.15 3.08
C LYS A 52 -2.57 -30.08 2.97
N SER A 53 -1.84 -30.05 1.85
CA SER A 53 -0.90 -28.95 1.53
C SER A 53 -1.63 -27.66 1.17
N LEU A 54 -2.80 -27.73 0.51
CA LEU A 54 -3.61 -26.56 0.20
C LEU A 54 -4.22 -25.96 1.48
N GLU A 55 -4.76 -26.79 2.36
CA GLU A 55 -5.27 -26.37 3.68
C GLU A 55 -4.14 -25.83 4.58
N ALA A 56 -2.93 -26.40 4.51
CA ALA A 56 -1.76 -25.89 5.22
C ALA A 56 -1.25 -24.56 4.63
N LEU A 57 -1.33 -24.37 3.31
CA LEU A 57 -1.00 -23.11 2.63
C LEU A 57 -2.04 -22.03 2.90
N GLU A 58 -3.33 -22.37 2.98
CA GLU A 58 -4.39 -21.43 3.39
C GLU A 58 -4.26 -21.06 4.88
N ALA A 59 -3.91 -22.02 5.74
CA ALA A 59 -3.63 -21.77 7.16
C ALA A 59 -2.33 -20.99 7.39
N GLN A 60 -1.29 -21.17 6.56
CA GLN A 60 -0.09 -20.34 6.56
C GLN A 60 -0.38 -18.94 6.02
N ARG A 61 -1.14 -18.81 4.93
CA ARG A 61 -1.58 -17.52 4.39
C ARG A 61 -2.41 -16.72 5.41
N SER A 62 -3.20 -17.41 6.23
CA SER A 62 -3.95 -16.81 7.34
C SER A 62 -3.09 -16.47 8.57
N ARG A 63 -1.83 -16.95 8.65
CA ARG A 63 -0.87 -16.68 9.74
C ARG A 63 0.26 -15.73 9.35
N GLU A 64 0.66 -15.69 8.08
CA GLU A 64 1.66 -14.78 7.51
C GLU A 64 1.04 -13.52 6.91
N SER A 65 -0.29 -13.47 6.76
CA SER A 65 -0.97 -12.20 6.60
C SER A 65 -1.01 -11.49 7.96
N GLY A 66 0.11 -10.88 8.33
CA GLY A 66 0.11 -9.61 9.04
C GLY A 66 -0.47 -8.50 8.16
N ALA A 67 -1.56 -8.77 7.42
CA ALA A 67 -2.42 -7.70 6.97
C ALA A 67 -2.87 -7.03 8.27
N THR A 68 -2.45 -5.78 8.45
CA THR A 68 -3.16 -4.81 9.27
C THR A 68 -4.63 -5.13 9.12
N GLN A 69 -5.24 -5.73 10.15
CA GLN A 69 -6.64 -6.07 10.11
C GLN A 69 -7.34 -4.77 9.72
N VAL A 70 -8.04 -4.78 8.58
CA VAL A 70 -8.93 -3.68 8.22
C VAL A 70 -9.87 -3.58 9.41
N ASP A 71 -9.71 -2.51 10.20
CA ASP A 71 -10.57 -2.25 11.35
C ASP A 71 -11.94 -1.89 10.80
N THR A 72 -12.74 -2.92 10.53
CA THR A 72 -14.11 -2.79 10.03
C THR A 72 -15.03 -2.14 11.05
N ASP A 73 -14.58 -1.95 12.30
CA ASP A 73 -15.30 -1.31 13.38
C ASP A 73 -14.87 0.15 13.59
N ALA A 74 -13.95 0.68 12.78
CA ALA A 74 -13.52 2.07 12.86
C ALA A 74 -14.72 3.02 12.72
N THR A 75 -14.84 3.94 13.68
CA THR A 75 -15.88 4.98 13.69
C THR A 75 -15.23 6.36 13.76
N ALA A 76 -15.96 7.40 13.36
CA ALA A 76 -15.49 8.77 13.50
C ALA A 76 -15.03 9.11 14.94
N LYS A 77 -15.63 8.49 15.97
CA LYS A 77 -15.23 8.70 17.36
C LYS A 77 -13.92 7.99 17.71
N SER A 78 -13.69 6.78 17.20
CA SER A 78 -12.47 6.03 17.53
C SER A 78 -11.22 6.60 16.85
N VAL A 79 -11.38 7.28 15.71
CA VAL A 79 -10.26 7.80 14.93
C VAL A 79 -9.95 9.28 15.17
N ALA A 80 -10.78 10.00 15.93
CA ALA A 80 -10.70 11.47 16.10
C ALA A 80 -9.37 11.99 16.67
N GLU A 81 -8.62 11.15 17.38
CA GLU A 81 -7.33 11.50 18.00
C GLU A 81 -6.14 10.84 17.28
N LEU A 82 -6.38 10.20 16.15
CA LEU A 82 -5.37 9.49 15.36
C LEU A 82 -5.01 10.28 14.10
N LEU A 83 -3.85 9.99 13.52
CA LEU A 83 -3.57 10.32 12.12
C LEU A 83 -4.26 9.28 11.22
N PRO A 84 -4.48 9.57 9.93
CA PRO A 84 -4.79 8.53 8.96
C PRO A 84 -3.75 7.40 9.02
N TYR A 85 -4.19 6.16 8.81
CA TYR A 85 -3.36 4.97 8.88
C TYR A 85 -3.76 3.96 7.80
N ILE A 86 -2.84 3.06 7.43
CA ILE A 86 -3.11 2.01 6.45
C ILE A 86 -4.26 1.11 6.95
N GLY A 87 -5.26 0.90 6.10
CA GLY A 87 -6.48 0.16 6.43
C GLY A 87 -7.64 1.04 6.91
N LEU A 88 -7.42 2.34 7.13
CA LEU A 88 -8.50 3.29 7.44
C LEU A 88 -9.44 3.43 6.23
N PRO A 89 -10.77 3.32 6.41
CA PRO A 89 -11.72 3.66 5.36
C PRO A 89 -11.54 5.12 4.90
N GLU A 90 -11.50 5.34 3.59
CA GLU A 90 -11.34 6.68 2.98
C GLU A 90 -12.39 7.68 3.50
N SER A 91 -13.61 7.19 3.73
CA SER A 91 -14.72 7.99 4.28
C SER A 91 -14.49 8.53 5.70
N LEU A 92 -13.47 8.04 6.41
CA LEU A 92 -13.10 8.46 7.75
C LEU A 92 -11.84 9.33 7.80
N ILE A 93 -11.16 9.55 6.66
CA ILE A 93 -9.92 10.36 6.59
C ILE A 93 -10.13 11.75 7.21
N ASP A 94 -11.22 12.42 6.87
CA ASP A 94 -11.54 13.77 7.35
C ASP A 94 -12.07 13.81 8.80
N LYS A 95 -12.24 12.63 9.42
CA LYS A 95 -12.65 12.46 10.82
C LYS A 95 -11.48 12.23 11.76
N THR A 96 -10.28 12.11 11.23
CA THR A 96 -9.04 11.99 12.00
C THR A 96 -8.66 13.30 12.68
N TRP A 97 -7.62 13.29 13.52
CA TRP A 97 -7.12 14.49 14.19
C TRP A 97 -6.75 15.61 13.21
N LEU A 98 -6.25 15.26 12.02
CA LEU A 98 -5.86 16.23 10.99
C LEU A 98 -7.07 16.97 10.39
N GLY A 99 -8.28 16.43 10.54
CA GLY A 99 -9.49 16.94 9.91
C GLY A 99 -9.46 16.81 8.39
N ALA A 100 -10.22 17.66 7.70
CA ALA A 100 -10.27 17.68 6.25
C ALA A 100 -8.88 17.94 5.62
N PRO A 101 -8.55 17.26 4.51
CA PRO A 101 -7.32 17.50 3.76
C PRO A 101 -7.31 18.91 3.17
N ASP A 102 -6.14 19.54 3.12
CA ASP A 102 -5.97 20.85 2.49
C ASP A 102 -6.03 20.76 0.96
N ARG A 103 -5.65 19.59 0.42
CA ARG A 103 -5.72 19.27 -1.00
C ARG A 103 -5.99 17.79 -1.21
N VAL A 104 -6.83 17.48 -2.20
CA VAL A 104 -6.96 16.15 -2.79
C VAL A 104 -6.27 16.19 -4.15
N GLY A 105 -5.35 15.28 -4.42
CA GLY A 105 -4.65 15.22 -5.70
C GLY A 105 -5.43 14.47 -6.77
N GLU A 106 -4.87 14.44 -7.98
CA GLU A 106 -5.41 13.65 -9.07
C GLU A 106 -5.15 12.16 -8.83
N VAL A 107 -6.00 11.31 -9.43
CA VAL A 107 -5.84 9.86 -9.36
C VAL A 107 -4.53 9.46 -10.03
N ILE A 108 -3.77 8.60 -9.36
CA ILE A 108 -2.45 8.15 -9.81
C ILE A 108 -2.61 7.18 -11.00
N ASP A 109 -1.97 7.46 -12.14
CA ASP A 109 -2.13 6.69 -13.39
C ASP A 109 -1.21 5.45 -13.50
N GLY A 110 -0.23 5.30 -12.59
CA GLY A 110 0.75 4.21 -12.67
C GLY A 110 1.53 3.93 -11.38
N GLY A 111 2.41 2.93 -11.44
CA GLY A 111 3.24 2.51 -10.30
C GLY A 111 2.48 1.75 -9.21
N LYS A 112 3.12 1.60 -8.05
CA LYS A 112 2.62 0.83 -6.89
C LYS A 112 1.24 1.28 -6.40
N PHE A 113 0.95 2.58 -6.52
CA PHE A 113 -0.29 3.19 -6.05
C PHE A 113 -1.23 3.59 -7.19
N LYS A 114 -1.14 2.92 -8.35
CA LYS A 114 -2.07 3.13 -9.45
C LYS A 114 -3.53 3.08 -8.98
N ASP A 115 -4.36 3.95 -9.55
CA ASP A 115 -5.76 4.19 -9.21
C ASP A 115 -5.97 4.80 -7.80
N GLY A 116 -4.88 5.14 -7.10
CA GLY A 116 -4.92 5.77 -5.79
C GLY A 116 -5.25 7.26 -5.85
N THR A 117 -6.03 7.71 -4.87
CA THR A 117 -6.33 9.13 -4.62
C THR A 117 -5.48 9.63 -3.45
N PRO A 118 -4.59 10.61 -3.67
CA PRO A 118 -3.76 11.16 -2.61
C PRO A 118 -4.44 12.35 -1.90
N TYR A 119 -4.24 12.41 -0.59
CA TYR A 119 -4.80 13.39 0.34
C TYR A 119 -3.67 14.07 1.10
N TYR A 120 -3.63 15.40 1.13
CA TYR A 120 -2.48 16.16 1.64
C TYR A 120 -2.87 17.10 2.77
N TRP A 121 -2.02 17.18 3.80
CA TRP A 121 -2.10 18.16 4.89
C TRP A 121 -0.81 18.94 5.02
N ASN A 122 -0.97 20.26 5.04
CA ASN A 122 0.13 21.22 5.07
C ASN A 122 0.20 21.93 6.44
N ALA A 123 1.34 22.59 6.67
CA ALA A 123 1.52 23.52 7.76
C ALA A 123 0.57 24.73 7.64
N GLN A 124 0.05 25.18 8.78
CA GLN A 124 -0.91 26.27 8.94
C GLN A 124 -0.25 27.59 9.38
N ASN A 125 1.08 27.61 9.44
CA ASN A 125 1.90 28.78 9.76
C ASN A 125 2.16 29.71 8.56
N GLY A 126 1.64 29.36 7.37
CA GLY A 126 1.85 30.10 6.12
C GLY A 126 3.03 29.63 5.26
N SER A 127 3.83 28.64 5.68
CA SER A 127 4.90 28.07 4.83
C SER A 127 4.36 27.21 3.70
N GLY A 128 3.21 26.54 3.92
CA GLY A 128 2.64 25.59 2.99
C GLY A 128 3.43 24.27 2.90
N ASP A 129 4.35 24.02 3.83
CA ASP A 129 5.11 22.76 3.89
C ASP A 129 4.16 21.57 3.99
N LEU A 130 4.36 20.54 3.16
CA LEU A 130 3.67 19.26 3.30
C LEU A 130 4.12 18.58 4.59
N LEU A 131 3.16 18.15 5.43
CA LEU A 131 3.45 17.50 6.71
C LEU A 131 3.06 16.02 6.69
N PHE A 132 1.96 15.72 6.02
CA PHE A 132 1.39 14.39 5.99
C PHE A 132 0.64 14.18 4.69
N ASP A 133 0.71 12.97 4.14
CA ASP A 133 -0.20 12.53 3.10
C ASP A 133 -0.73 11.12 3.37
N ALA A 134 -1.85 10.81 2.72
CA ALA A 134 -2.44 9.48 2.70
C ALA A 134 -2.90 9.17 1.28
N ILE A 135 -2.70 7.93 0.83
CA ILE A 135 -3.18 7.47 -0.47
C ILE A 135 -4.25 6.42 -0.24
N ALA A 136 -5.44 6.62 -0.80
CA ALA A 136 -6.52 5.64 -0.75
C ALA A 136 -6.74 4.98 -2.11
N VAL A 137 -6.87 3.66 -2.11
CA VAL A 137 -7.23 2.84 -3.28
C VAL A 137 -8.48 2.05 -2.91
N ASP A 138 -9.46 1.99 -3.80
CA ASP A 138 -10.73 1.27 -3.59
C ASP A 138 -11.43 1.59 -2.25
N GLY A 139 -11.36 2.85 -1.82
CA GLY A 139 -12.02 3.32 -0.60
C GLY A 139 -11.29 3.04 0.71
N VAL A 140 -10.03 2.59 0.66
CA VAL A 140 -9.21 2.28 1.85
C VAL A 140 -7.83 2.92 1.71
N VAL A 141 -7.31 3.51 2.79
CA VAL A 141 -5.95 4.03 2.85
C VAL A 141 -4.95 2.88 2.73
N VAL A 142 -4.07 2.95 1.73
CA VAL A 142 -3.03 1.94 1.45
C VAL A 142 -1.62 2.45 1.73
N ASN A 143 -1.43 3.77 1.82
CA ASN A 143 -0.16 4.40 2.17
C ASN A 143 -0.38 5.64 3.03
N VAL A 144 0.59 5.92 3.91
CA VAL A 144 0.68 7.18 4.66
C VAL A 144 2.14 7.59 4.79
N SER A 145 2.45 8.87 4.58
CA SER A 145 3.81 9.39 4.75
C SER A 145 3.84 10.60 5.70
N LYS A 146 4.89 10.67 6.51
CA LYS A 146 5.16 11.78 7.43
C LYS A 146 6.38 12.54 6.92
N TYR A 147 6.19 13.81 6.62
CA TYR A 147 7.25 14.69 6.13
C TYR A 147 7.78 15.58 7.25
N ASN A 148 9.01 16.08 7.11
CA ASN A 148 9.57 17.10 8.00
C ASN A 148 9.77 16.65 9.49
N LEU A 149 10.00 15.35 9.74
CA LEU A 149 10.04 14.76 11.10
C LEU A 149 11.04 15.39 12.08
N ALA A 150 12.18 15.93 11.63
CA ALA A 150 13.18 16.56 12.51
C ALA A 150 12.93 18.07 12.75
N LYS A 151 11.81 18.60 12.26
CA LYS A 151 11.43 20.00 12.45
C LYS A 151 10.49 20.13 13.64
N ASN A 152 10.38 21.33 14.19
CA ASN A 152 9.50 21.61 15.33
C ASN A 152 7.99 21.42 15.07
N TYR A 153 7.59 21.04 13.86
CA TYR A 153 6.28 20.43 13.59
C TYR A 153 6.14 19.10 14.35
N TRP A 154 7.17 18.27 14.33
CA TRP A 154 7.16 16.93 14.90
C TRP A 154 8.06 16.79 16.13
N CYS A 155 8.93 17.75 16.40
CA CYS A 155 9.71 17.81 17.63
C CYS A 155 9.19 18.91 18.56
N ASP A 156 9.29 18.71 19.88
CA ASP A 156 9.18 19.81 20.83
C ASP A 156 10.49 20.60 20.95
N ALA A 157 10.49 21.68 21.74
CA ALA A 157 11.67 22.52 21.94
C ALA A 157 12.83 21.79 22.66
N ALA A 158 12.57 20.63 23.27
CA ALA A 158 13.57 19.79 23.91
C ALA A 158 14.10 18.68 22.97
N GLY A 159 13.62 18.62 21.72
CA GLY A 159 14.01 17.60 20.75
C GLY A 159 13.24 16.28 20.87
N THR A 160 12.17 16.23 21.66
CA THR A 160 11.34 15.02 21.79
C THR A 160 10.35 14.92 20.64
N MET A 161 10.27 13.74 20.02
CA MET A 161 9.32 13.46 18.95
C MET A 161 7.88 13.44 19.47
N ARG A 162 6.99 14.13 18.76
CA ARG A 162 5.56 14.19 18.97
C ARG A 162 4.88 13.10 18.15
N VAL A 163 3.80 12.54 18.68
CA VAL A 163 2.96 11.58 17.96
C VAL A 163 2.14 12.28 16.87
N LEU A 164 1.71 13.52 17.13
CA LEU A 164 0.92 14.37 16.24
C LEU A 164 1.69 15.66 15.92
N PRO A 165 1.61 16.19 14.68
CA PRO A 165 2.35 17.38 14.31
C PRO A 165 1.71 18.64 14.88
N ASP A 166 2.51 19.58 15.37
CA ASP A 166 2.10 20.96 15.59
C ASP A 166 2.11 21.71 14.24
N ARG A 167 0.97 21.70 13.56
CA ARG A 167 0.79 22.34 12.24
C ARG A 167 1.01 23.86 12.27
N THR A 168 1.06 24.48 13.46
CA THR A 168 1.24 25.93 13.62
C THR A 168 2.68 26.33 13.94
N ALA A 169 3.56 25.37 14.20
CA ALA A 169 4.98 25.61 14.46
C ALA A 169 5.70 26.19 13.23
N SER A 170 6.97 26.62 13.35
CA SER A 170 7.67 27.32 12.26
C SER A 170 8.29 26.43 11.19
N GLY A 171 8.44 25.13 11.45
CA GLY A 171 9.21 24.22 10.62
C GLY A 171 10.73 24.34 10.75
N ALA A 172 11.23 25.03 11.77
CA ALA A 172 12.66 25.09 12.03
C ALA A 172 13.18 23.73 12.50
N ARG A 173 14.37 23.33 12.03
CA ARG A 173 15.08 22.14 12.50
C ARG A 173 15.37 22.30 13.99
N VAL A 174 15.14 21.24 14.78
CA VAL A 174 15.47 21.22 16.20
C VAL A 174 16.81 20.53 16.39
N ASP A 175 17.84 21.30 16.76
CA ASP A 175 19.17 20.75 17.04
C ASP A 175 19.14 19.94 18.35
N GLY A 176 19.60 18.68 18.31
CA GLY A 176 19.79 17.85 19.51
C GLY A 176 18.73 16.77 19.79
N GLY A 177 17.73 16.58 18.93
CA GLY A 177 16.89 15.38 18.98
C GLY A 177 17.68 14.17 18.49
N ALA A 178 17.61 13.03 19.18
CA ALA A 178 18.05 11.76 18.63
C ALA A 178 17.23 11.52 17.36
N THR A 179 17.81 11.81 16.21
CA THR A 179 17.21 11.59 14.92
C THR A 179 17.11 10.08 14.76
N GLN A 180 15.89 9.53 14.82
CA GLN A 180 15.63 8.37 13.99
C GLN A 180 15.86 8.88 12.57
N PHE A 181 17.01 8.50 12.01
CA PHE A 181 17.36 8.81 10.64
C PHE A 181 16.27 8.19 9.75
N VAL A 182 15.62 9.04 8.96
CA VAL A 182 14.65 8.63 7.95
C VAL A 182 15.18 9.22 6.65
N PRO A 183 15.66 8.39 5.73
CA PRO A 183 16.11 8.83 4.41
C PRO A 183 15.01 9.60 3.67
N ASN A 184 15.40 10.61 2.89
CA ASN A 184 14.54 11.31 1.95
C ASN A 184 14.17 10.41 0.77
N GLU A 185 15.05 9.47 0.40
CA GLU A 185 14.77 8.45 -0.59
C GLU A 185 13.71 7.47 -0.04
N ASP A 186 12.59 7.34 -0.74
CA ASP A 186 11.55 6.35 -0.43
C ASP A 186 11.97 4.99 -1.01
N PRO A 187 12.14 3.94 -0.19
CA PRO A 187 12.45 2.59 -0.66
C PRO A 187 11.55 2.09 -1.79
N SER A 188 10.29 2.56 -1.85
CA SER A 188 9.29 2.07 -2.79
C SER A 188 9.33 2.70 -4.18
N ASP A 189 10.17 3.72 -4.38
CA ASP A 189 10.44 4.32 -5.69
C ASP A 189 11.46 3.51 -6.52
N TYR A 190 12.06 2.48 -5.92
CA TYR A 190 13.13 1.68 -6.51
C TYR A 190 12.70 0.20 -6.65
N ASP A 191 13.07 -0.43 -7.77
CA ASP A 191 12.65 -1.80 -8.09
C ASP A 191 13.51 -2.87 -7.39
N SER A 192 14.61 -2.47 -6.75
CA SER A 192 15.54 -3.36 -6.05
C SER A 192 16.25 -2.68 -4.88
N PRO A 193 16.72 -3.46 -3.87
CA PRO A 193 17.48 -2.90 -2.76
C PRO A 193 18.76 -2.22 -3.24
N ASP A 194 19.46 -2.80 -4.23
CA ASP A 194 20.71 -2.24 -4.75
C ASP A 194 20.51 -0.84 -5.34
N GLU A 195 19.44 -0.64 -6.13
CA GLU A 195 19.11 0.68 -6.70
C GLU A 195 18.77 1.72 -5.63
N TYR A 196 18.04 1.32 -4.59
CA TYR A 196 17.77 2.19 -3.45
C TYR A 196 19.03 2.53 -2.67
N THR A 197 19.86 1.52 -2.36
CA THR A 197 21.08 1.70 -1.57
C THR A 197 22.03 2.66 -2.24
N ASP A 198 22.19 2.55 -3.56
CA ASP A 198 23.07 3.44 -4.33
C ASP A 198 22.54 4.88 -4.33
N ALA A 199 21.22 5.08 -4.27
CA ALA A 199 20.61 6.41 -4.19
C ALA A 199 20.66 7.02 -2.77
N ALA A 200 20.49 6.20 -1.74
CA ALA A 200 20.38 6.63 -0.35
C ALA A 200 21.74 6.64 0.40
N GLU A 201 22.78 5.98 -0.12
CA GLU A 201 24.08 5.80 0.56
C GLU A 201 24.66 7.13 1.07
N ASP A 202 24.70 8.16 0.21
CA ASP A 202 25.23 9.47 0.57
C ASP A 202 24.46 10.09 1.75
N GLU A 203 23.15 9.85 1.85
CA GLU A 203 22.33 10.37 2.93
C GLU A 203 22.63 9.68 4.26
N PHE A 204 22.79 8.35 4.25
CA PHE A 204 23.22 7.59 5.44
C PHE A 204 24.63 8.01 5.87
N ALA A 205 25.55 8.23 4.92
CA ALA A 205 26.91 8.68 5.18
C ALA A 205 26.94 10.09 5.80
N ASP A 206 26.17 11.03 5.24
CA ASP A 206 26.02 12.39 5.74
C ASP A 206 25.42 12.43 7.16
N HIS A 207 24.67 11.39 7.52
CA HIS A 207 24.10 11.22 8.85
C HIS A 207 25.01 10.47 9.84
N GLY A 208 26.26 10.23 9.45
CA GLY A 208 27.30 9.68 10.31
C GLY A 208 27.37 8.16 10.34
N SER A 209 26.71 7.48 9.39
CA SER A 209 26.83 6.04 9.25
C SER A 209 28.28 5.65 8.93
N SER A 210 28.76 4.62 9.62
CA SER A 210 30.09 4.02 9.34
C SER A 210 30.05 2.95 8.25
N ASN A 211 28.84 2.53 7.85
CA ASN A 211 28.59 1.58 6.79
C ASN A 211 27.26 1.93 6.09
N SER A 212 27.27 3.09 5.43
CA SER A 212 26.10 3.73 4.83
C SER A 212 25.35 2.83 3.88
N TRP A 213 26.06 2.09 3.03
CA TRP A 213 25.44 1.17 2.07
C TRP A 213 24.66 0.05 2.76
N GLN A 214 25.25 -0.61 3.78
CA GLN A 214 24.57 -1.69 4.50
C GLN A 214 23.39 -1.17 5.32
N GLU A 215 23.51 0.00 5.94
CA GLU A 215 22.39 0.59 6.70
C GLU A 215 21.24 1.03 5.77
N ALA A 216 21.54 1.51 4.55
CA ALA A 216 20.54 1.74 3.52
C ALA A 216 19.87 0.43 3.08
N PHE A 217 20.64 -0.66 2.95
CA PHE A 217 20.13 -1.96 2.55
C PHE A 217 19.18 -2.51 3.61
N ASP A 218 19.60 -2.50 4.87
CA ASP A 218 18.83 -2.95 6.01
C ASP A 218 17.54 -2.12 6.17
N TYR A 219 17.61 -0.81 5.88
CA TYR A 219 16.44 0.05 5.86
C TYR A 219 15.46 -0.33 4.76
N TRP A 220 15.92 -0.55 3.52
CA TRP A 220 15.08 -1.01 2.41
C TRP A 220 14.40 -2.34 2.74
N GLU A 221 15.15 -3.34 3.22
CA GLU A 221 14.63 -4.64 3.64
C GLU A 221 13.62 -4.49 4.78
N SER A 222 13.83 -3.57 5.73
CA SER A 222 12.86 -3.31 6.80
C SER A 222 11.54 -2.70 6.31
N CYS A 223 11.56 -2.06 5.14
CA CYS A 223 10.41 -1.39 4.54
C CYS A 223 9.69 -2.24 3.47
N ILE A 224 10.44 -3.07 2.73
CA ILE A 224 9.97 -3.77 1.52
C ILE A 224 10.18 -5.28 1.55
N GLY A 225 11.13 -5.80 2.34
CA GLY A 225 11.39 -7.23 2.51
C GLY A 225 10.33 -7.96 3.33
#